data_AF-A0A960WPZ1-F1
#
_entry.id   AF-A0A960WPZ1-F1
#
_cell.length_a   1.000
_cell.length_b   1.000
_cell.length_c   1.000
_cell.angle_alpha   90.00
_cell.angle_beta   90.00
_cell.angle_gamma   90.00
#
_symmetry.space_group_name_H-M   'P 1'
#
loop_
_entity.id
_entity.type
_entity.pdbx_description
1 polymer ?
#
loop_
_entity_poly.entity_id
_entity_poly.type
_entity_poly.pdbx_seq_one_letter_code
_entity_poly.pdbx_strand_id
1 'polypeptide(L)'
;MLFERTRIESVARRLFEEHGICLGTSSWRYQGWCGLLYDEDRYLWGTHFSKKRFSDHCLEEYAKTFRSVCVDATYYALPRKRFLEGIHAQVPEDFMFSFKVPDEITIRTFPKVEAFGERAGKTNDFYLSPGVLEMGVLRRLEPYRKKVGTLIFEFSHFHPGEYEHGRDFVADLDRFLSQLPEGWRYAVEIRNGNWLHPEYFSMLSSHGVAHVYNQWTRMPPVLEQMSVHPPEANPFVVGRFLLTPGRSHDWAKEQFEPYHQLREIDPEAREALCRLISHQMNRSDPESMAFLYVGNELEGNALHTISDVLEGQVDERMGLFGKTASPEEKQPPGI
;
A
#
# COMPACT_ATOMS: atom_id res chain seq x y z
N MET A 1 7.57 -13.95 -16.30
CA MET A 1 8.74 -14.57 -15.65
C MET A 1 8.27 -15.42 -14.47
N LEU A 2 9.04 -16.41 -14.04
CA LEU A 2 8.75 -17.17 -12.80
C LEU A 2 8.97 -16.25 -11.59
N PHE A 3 8.09 -16.30 -10.59
CA PHE A 3 8.30 -15.56 -9.35
C PHE A 3 9.34 -16.27 -8.48
N GLU A 4 10.58 -15.76 -8.48
CA GLU A 4 11.67 -16.33 -7.70
C GLU A 4 11.68 -15.78 -6.27
N ARG A 5 10.94 -16.44 -5.37
CA ARG A 5 10.74 -16.00 -3.97
C ARG A 5 12.04 -15.61 -3.24
N THR A 6 13.07 -16.44 -3.29
CA THR A 6 14.35 -16.20 -2.60
C THR A 6 15.07 -14.96 -3.12
N ARG A 7 15.01 -14.74 -4.44
CA ARG A 7 15.61 -13.60 -5.11
C ARG A 7 14.90 -12.29 -4.71
N ILE A 8 13.57 -12.30 -4.73
CA ILE A 8 12.75 -11.16 -4.28
C ILE A 8 12.91 -10.90 -2.77
N GLU A 9 12.97 -11.93 -1.94
CA GLU A 9 13.24 -11.77 -0.49
C GLU A 9 14.56 -11.01 -0.28
N SER A 10 15.64 -11.44 -0.94
CA SER A 10 16.95 -10.82 -0.77
C SER A 10 16.94 -9.33 -1.12
N VAL A 11 16.27 -8.96 -2.21
CA VAL A 11 16.21 -7.56 -2.64
C VAL A 11 15.25 -6.73 -1.80
N ALA A 12 14.07 -7.25 -1.45
CA ALA A 12 13.15 -6.57 -0.56
C ALA A 12 13.78 -6.31 0.82
N ARG A 13 14.57 -7.27 1.32
CA ARG A 13 15.35 -7.10 2.56
C ARG A 13 16.40 -5.99 2.41
N ARG A 14 17.20 -6.01 1.35
CA ARG A 14 18.24 -4.98 1.13
C ARG A 14 17.63 -3.58 0.97
N LEU A 15 16.53 -3.46 0.22
CA LEU A 15 15.80 -2.20 0.07
C LEU A 15 15.31 -1.65 1.42
N PHE A 16 14.88 -2.52 2.32
CA PHE A 16 14.48 -2.13 3.67
C PHE A 16 15.69 -1.74 4.54
N GLU A 17 16.71 -2.60 4.61
CA GLU A 17 17.87 -2.43 5.51
C GLU A 17 18.78 -1.25 5.10
N GLU A 18 18.99 -1.02 3.80
CA GLU A 18 19.92 0.00 3.30
C GLU A 18 19.23 1.34 2.99
N HIS A 19 17.92 1.33 2.72
CA HIS A 19 17.21 2.51 2.20
C HIS A 19 15.86 2.81 2.86
N GLY A 20 15.43 2.04 3.88
CA GLY A 20 14.15 2.27 4.55
C GLY A 20 12.92 2.02 3.66
N ILE A 21 13.05 1.25 2.59
CA ILE A 21 11.97 0.97 1.64
C ILE A 21 11.17 -0.25 2.09
N CYS A 22 9.98 0.00 2.62
CA CYS A 22 8.95 -0.99 2.91
C CYS A 22 8.11 -1.27 1.66
N LEU A 23 8.59 -2.17 0.80
CA LEU A 23 7.84 -2.66 -0.35
C LEU A 23 6.98 -3.88 0.02
N GLY A 24 5.74 -3.89 -0.46
CA GLY A 24 4.82 -4.99 -0.25
C GLY A 24 3.54 -4.86 -1.07
N THR A 25 2.47 -5.42 -0.55
CA THR A 25 1.17 -5.49 -1.24
C THR A 25 0.05 -4.85 -0.43
N SER A 26 -1.03 -4.49 -1.12
CA SER A 26 -2.30 -4.14 -0.49
C SER A 26 -3.02 -5.43 -0.11
N SER A 27 -3.04 -5.79 1.18
CA SER A 27 -3.43 -7.12 1.69
C SER A 27 -2.48 -8.26 1.31
N TRP A 28 -2.69 -9.44 1.93
CA TRP A 28 -1.86 -10.63 1.73
C TRP A 28 -2.67 -11.91 1.49
N ARG A 29 -3.97 -11.94 1.78
CA ARG A 29 -4.76 -13.19 1.82
C ARG A 29 -5.30 -13.62 0.46
N TYR A 30 -4.41 -13.87 -0.49
CA TYR A 30 -4.78 -14.27 -1.85
C TYR A 30 -4.39 -15.72 -2.13
N GLN A 31 -5.39 -16.60 -2.24
CA GLN A 31 -5.16 -18.03 -2.52
C GLN A 31 -4.50 -18.24 -3.89
N GLY A 32 -4.71 -17.34 -4.87
CA GLY A 32 -4.03 -17.44 -6.17
C GLY A 32 -2.50 -17.36 -6.10
N TRP A 33 -1.92 -16.97 -4.97
CA TRP A 33 -0.48 -16.98 -4.77
C TRP A 33 0.07 -18.33 -4.29
N CYS A 34 -0.78 -19.36 -4.14
CA CYS A 34 -0.34 -20.74 -3.96
C CYS A 34 0.53 -21.19 -5.15
N GLY A 35 1.68 -21.79 -4.88
CA GLY A 35 2.68 -22.13 -5.90
C GLY A 35 3.58 -20.96 -6.31
N LEU A 36 3.32 -19.74 -5.82
CA LEU A 36 4.19 -18.58 -5.94
C LEU A 36 4.79 -18.24 -4.57
N LEU A 37 4.03 -17.54 -3.74
CA LEU A 37 4.45 -17.11 -2.40
C LEU A 37 4.08 -18.11 -1.31
N TYR A 38 2.97 -18.82 -1.50
CA TYR A 38 2.40 -19.74 -0.52
C TYR A 38 2.62 -21.19 -0.94
N ASP A 39 3.09 -21.99 0.01
CA ASP A 39 3.15 -23.44 -0.15
C ASP A 39 1.74 -24.03 0.07
N GLU A 40 1.11 -24.51 -0.99
CA GLU A 40 -0.26 -25.03 -0.94
C GLU A 40 -0.42 -26.20 0.03
N ASP A 41 0.61 -27.06 0.14
CA ASP A 41 0.58 -28.25 0.99
C ASP A 41 0.39 -27.91 2.47
N ARG A 42 0.82 -26.71 2.90
CA ARG A 42 0.59 -26.21 4.26
C ARG A 42 -0.87 -25.99 4.57
N TYR A 43 -1.74 -25.86 3.57
CA TYR A 43 -3.15 -25.54 3.74
C TYR A 43 -4.08 -26.70 3.38
N LEU A 44 -3.53 -27.78 2.85
CA LEU A 44 -4.29 -29.00 2.57
C LEU A 44 -4.55 -29.82 3.84
N TRP A 45 -5.71 -30.45 3.88
CA TRP A 45 -6.06 -31.55 4.78
C TRP A 45 -6.59 -32.70 3.92
N GLY A 46 -5.72 -33.70 3.66
CA GLY A 46 -5.94 -34.64 2.57
C GLY A 46 -5.90 -33.91 1.23
N THR A 47 -6.98 -33.96 0.46
CA THR A 47 -7.14 -33.24 -0.81
C THR A 47 -7.90 -31.92 -0.68
N HIS A 48 -8.35 -31.55 0.52
CA HIS A 48 -9.19 -30.37 0.74
C HIS A 48 -8.38 -29.16 1.22
N PHE A 49 -8.54 -28.02 0.54
CA PHE A 49 -7.91 -26.76 0.93
C PHE A 49 -8.65 -26.07 2.09
N SER A 50 -7.96 -25.91 3.23
CA SER A 50 -8.51 -25.25 4.42
C SER A 50 -8.36 -23.73 4.34
N LYS A 51 -9.42 -23.04 3.91
CA LYS A 51 -9.50 -21.56 3.90
C LYS A 51 -9.19 -20.93 5.27
N LYS A 52 -9.61 -21.60 6.35
CA LYS A 52 -9.32 -21.14 7.73
C LYS A 52 -7.83 -21.20 8.02
N ARG A 53 -7.18 -22.33 7.75
CA ARG A 53 -5.74 -22.50 7.98
C ARG A 53 -4.94 -21.50 7.14
N PHE A 54 -5.35 -21.29 5.89
CA PHE A 54 -4.77 -20.26 5.03
C PHE A 54 -4.90 -18.86 5.65
N SER A 55 -6.11 -18.45 5.98
CA SER A 55 -6.37 -17.13 6.59
C SER A 55 -5.62 -16.92 7.91
N ASP A 56 -5.42 -17.98 8.69
CA ASP A 56 -4.78 -17.91 10.02
C ASP A 56 -3.25 -17.86 9.94
N HIS A 57 -2.62 -18.43 8.89
CA HIS A 57 -1.16 -18.66 8.87
C HIS A 57 -0.40 -18.11 7.65
N CYS A 58 -1.07 -17.70 6.57
CA CYS A 58 -0.37 -17.28 5.35
C CYS A 58 0.52 -16.03 5.54
N LEU A 59 0.26 -15.22 6.56
CA LEU A 59 1.10 -14.05 6.87
C LEU A 59 2.52 -14.47 7.27
N GLU A 60 2.68 -15.62 7.93
CA GLU A 60 4.01 -16.18 8.27
C GLU A 60 4.87 -16.41 7.02
N GLU A 61 4.25 -16.82 5.90
CA GLU A 61 4.96 -17.00 4.64
C GLU A 61 5.21 -15.70 3.92
N TYR A 62 4.21 -14.83 3.91
CA TYR A 62 4.30 -13.50 3.31
C TYR A 62 5.48 -12.72 3.90
N ALA A 63 5.61 -12.74 5.22
CA ALA A 63 6.64 -12.02 5.97
C ALA A 63 8.06 -12.58 5.83
N LYS A 64 8.23 -13.74 5.17
CA LYS A 64 9.57 -14.20 4.76
C LYS A 64 10.08 -13.36 3.60
N THR A 65 9.21 -13.04 2.64
CA THR A 65 9.58 -12.32 1.41
C THR A 65 9.51 -10.81 1.57
N PHE A 66 8.37 -10.28 2.03
CA PHE A 66 8.16 -8.83 2.14
C PHE A 66 8.35 -8.37 3.59
N ARG A 67 8.83 -7.13 3.76
CA ARG A 67 9.01 -6.48 5.07
C ARG A 67 7.81 -5.66 5.51
N SER A 68 6.82 -5.50 4.63
CA SER A 68 5.64 -4.69 4.93
C SER A 68 4.40 -5.13 4.19
N VAL A 69 3.23 -4.80 4.73
CA VAL A 69 1.93 -4.97 4.09
C VAL A 69 1.01 -3.81 4.47
N CYS A 70 0.14 -3.40 3.54
CA CYS A 70 -0.96 -2.50 3.84
C CYS A 70 -2.18 -3.32 4.27
N VAL A 71 -2.65 -3.09 5.50
CA VAL A 71 -3.77 -3.79 6.12
C VAL A 71 -5.06 -3.04 5.82
N ASP A 72 -5.88 -3.62 4.94
CA ASP A 72 -7.18 -3.04 4.58
C ASP A 72 -8.30 -3.50 5.53
N ALA A 73 -8.12 -4.59 6.29
CA ALA A 73 -9.13 -5.13 7.19
C ALA A 73 -9.60 -4.14 8.27
N THR A 74 -8.74 -3.19 8.64
CA THR A 74 -9.05 -2.15 9.63
C THR A 74 -9.88 -1.00 9.05
N TYR A 75 -10.07 -0.96 7.73
CA TYR A 75 -10.98 0.00 7.11
C TYR A 75 -12.44 -0.23 7.55
N TYR A 76 -12.88 -1.50 7.61
CA TYR A 76 -14.29 -1.83 7.88
C TYR A 76 -14.64 -1.89 9.37
N ALA A 77 -13.65 -1.85 10.26
CA ALA A 77 -13.86 -1.90 11.71
C ALA A 77 -12.62 -1.45 12.48
N LEU A 78 -12.84 -0.87 13.66
CA LEU A 78 -11.78 -0.59 14.62
C LEU A 78 -10.93 -1.87 14.88
N PRO A 79 -9.58 -1.77 14.88
CA PRO A 79 -8.71 -2.92 15.06
C PRO A 79 -9.02 -3.66 16.37
N ARG A 80 -9.38 -4.94 16.30
CA ARG A 80 -9.64 -5.75 17.51
C ARG A 80 -8.33 -6.24 18.10
N LYS A 81 -8.20 -6.25 19.44
CA LYS A 81 -7.01 -6.73 20.14
C LYS A 81 -6.53 -8.10 19.66
N ARG A 82 -7.43 -9.09 19.61
CA ARG A 82 -7.12 -10.46 19.14
C ARG A 82 -6.61 -10.51 17.69
N PHE A 83 -7.11 -9.62 16.82
CA PHE A 83 -6.65 -9.54 15.44
C PHE A 83 -5.21 -9.00 15.38
N LEU A 84 -4.93 -7.91 16.11
CA LEU A 84 -3.59 -7.32 16.20
C LEU A 84 -2.59 -8.32 16.80
N GLU A 85 -2.93 -8.95 17.92
CA GLU A 85 -2.12 -10.02 18.53
C GLU A 85 -1.80 -11.12 17.52
N GLY A 86 -2.80 -11.57 16.77
CA GLY A 86 -2.65 -12.64 15.79
C GLY A 86 -1.73 -12.29 14.62
N ILE A 87 -1.83 -11.08 14.06
CA ILE A 87 -0.96 -10.68 12.93
C ILE A 87 0.46 -10.36 13.38
N HIS A 88 0.63 -9.70 14.54
CA HIS A 88 1.96 -9.31 15.02
C HIS A 88 2.80 -10.50 15.50
N ALA A 89 2.15 -11.59 15.94
CA ALA A 89 2.80 -12.85 16.33
C ALA A 89 3.32 -13.66 15.13
N GLN A 90 2.83 -13.41 13.92
CA GLN A 90 3.21 -14.15 12.71
C GLN A 90 4.42 -13.56 11.97
N VAL A 91 4.86 -12.36 12.36
CA VAL A 91 5.86 -11.60 11.60
C VAL A 91 7.12 -11.30 12.44
N PRO A 92 8.29 -11.18 11.79
CA PRO A 92 9.53 -10.73 12.43
C PRO A 92 9.41 -9.38 13.18
N GLU A 93 10.40 -9.07 14.02
CA GLU A 93 10.43 -7.83 14.82
C GLU A 93 10.50 -6.55 13.98
N ASP A 94 11.20 -6.62 12.85
CA ASP A 94 11.44 -5.55 11.88
C ASP A 94 10.32 -5.38 10.85
N PHE A 95 9.29 -6.23 10.86
CA PHE A 95 8.17 -6.15 9.92
C PHE A 95 7.26 -4.95 10.21
N MET A 96 6.91 -4.20 9.17
CA MET A 96 6.12 -2.96 9.26
C MET A 96 4.72 -3.13 8.70
N PHE A 97 3.69 -2.87 9.50
CA PHE A 97 2.31 -2.79 9.03
C PHE A 97 1.92 -1.34 8.76
N SER A 98 1.39 -1.07 7.58
CA SER A 98 0.60 0.15 7.36
C SER A 98 -0.87 -0.18 7.51
N PHE A 99 -1.63 0.69 8.17
CA PHE A 99 -3.05 0.46 8.42
C PHE A 99 -3.87 1.52 7.74
N LYS A 100 -4.92 1.09 7.04
CA LYS A 100 -6.00 2.01 6.69
C LYS A 100 -6.74 2.41 7.96
N VAL A 101 -6.94 3.71 8.11
CA VAL A 101 -7.81 4.26 9.15
C VAL A 101 -9.26 3.82 8.85
N PRO A 102 -10.03 3.40 9.87
CA PRO A 102 -11.42 2.96 9.71
C PRO A 102 -12.33 3.97 9.01
N ASP A 103 -13.33 3.45 8.29
CA ASP A 103 -14.37 4.21 7.59
C ASP A 103 -15.17 5.14 8.52
N GLU A 104 -15.26 4.78 9.80
CA GLU A 104 -15.81 5.58 10.89
C GLU A 104 -15.14 6.96 11.02
N ILE A 105 -13.91 7.13 10.55
CA ILE A 105 -13.18 8.40 10.61
C ILE A 105 -13.05 9.04 9.22
N THR A 106 -13.03 8.26 8.14
CA THR A 106 -12.72 8.76 6.78
C THR A 106 -13.91 8.90 5.85
N ILE A 107 -15.08 8.35 6.18
CA ILE A 107 -16.32 8.58 5.42
C ILE A 107 -17.11 9.71 6.06
N ARG A 108 -17.47 10.74 5.28
CA ARG A 108 -18.34 11.83 5.75
C ARG A 108 -19.81 11.45 5.71
N THR A 109 -20.26 10.87 4.60
CA THR A 109 -21.61 10.32 4.45
C THR A 109 -21.54 8.87 3.99
N PHE A 110 -22.17 7.95 4.72
CA PHE A 110 -22.13 6.54 4.36
C PHE A 110 -22.83 6.30 3.02
N PRO A 111 -22.21 5.58 2.08
CA PRO A 111 -22.86 5.19 0.84
C PRO A 111 -24.17 4.43 1.10
N LYS A 112 -25.16 4.65 0.22
CA LYS A 112 -26.47 3.97 0.27
C LYS A 112 -26.37 2.55 -0.29
N VAL A 113 -25.57 1.70 0.35
CA VAL A 113 -25.40 0.28 0.01
C VAL A 113 -25.63 -0.60 1.23
N GLU A 114 -26.08 -1.83 0.99
CA GLU A 114 -26.49 -2.78 2.03
C GLU A 114 -25.39 -3.04 3.09
N ALA A 115 -24.12 -3.01 2.66
CA ALA A 115 -22.97 -3.24 3.54
C ALA A 115 -22.89 -2.28 4.75
N PHE A 116 -23.49 -1.09 4.66
CA PHE A 116 -23.52 -0.12 5.77
C PHE A 116 -24.75 -0.25 6.67
N GLY A 117 -25.69 -1.14 6.36
CA GLY A 117 -26.89 -1.41 7.17
C GLY A 117 -27.62 -0.13 7.57
N GLU A 118 -27.86 0.05 8.87
CA GLU A 118 -28.56 1.22 9.42
C GLU A 118 -27.82 2.55 9.24
N ARG A 119 -26.50 2.53 8.96
CA ARG A 119 -25.69 3.73 8.70
C ARG A 119 -25.86 4.22 7.26
N ALA A 120 -26.34 3.38 6.35
CA ALA A 120 -26.41 3.69 4.91
C ALA A 120 -27.15 5.01 4.63
N GLY A 121 -26.50 5.93 3.93
CA GLY A 121 -27.03 7.25 3.57
C GLY A 121 -27.04 8.29 4.69
N LYS A 122 -26.56 7.97 5.90
CA LYS A 122 -26.48 8.91 7.02
C LYS A 122 -25.14 9.64 7.04
N THR A 123 -25.14 10.86 7.55
CA THR A 123 -23.92 11.58 7.91
C THR A 123 -23.22 10.85 9.05
N ASN A 124 -21.90 10.85 9.02
CA ASN A 124 -21.07 10.21 10.02
C ASN A 124 -20.65 11.22 11.10
N ASP A 125 -21.15 11.03 12.33
CA ASP A 125 -20.81 11.88 13.48
C ASP A 125 -19.34 11.76 13.92
N PHE A 126 -18.64 10.72 13.48
CA PHE A 126 -17.25 10.44 13.82
C PHE A 126 -16.25 10.78 12.71
N TYR A 127 -16.73 11.32 11.59
CA TYR A 127 -15.88 11.80 10.50
C TYR A 127 -14.87 12.81 11.03
N LEU A 128 -13.58 12.58 10.75
CA LEU A 128 -12.46 13.38 11.24
C LEU A 128 -12.50 13.61 12.77
N SER A 129 -12.83 12.57 13.54
CA SER A 129 -12.84 12.64 15.02
C SER A 129 -11.48 12.23 15.63
N PRO A 130 -10.71 13.16 16.24
CA PRO A 130 -9.43 12.83 16.88
C PRO A 130 -9.60 11.83 18.03
N GLY A 131 -10.67 11.97 18.82
CA GLY A 131 -10.96 11.09 19.95
C GLY A 131 -11.22 9.63 19.54
N VAL A 132 -11.95 9.42 18.43
CA VAL A 132 -12.17 8.08 17.89
C VAL A 132 -10.88 7.50 17.32
N LEU A 133 -10.04 8.30 16.66
CA LEU A 133 -8.73 7.85 16.21
C LEU A 133 -7.85 7.43 17.40
N GLU A 134 -7.72 8.28 18.41
CA GLU A 134 -6.86 8.02 19.56
C GLU A 134 -7.30 6.76 20.33
N MET A 135 -8.56 6.72 20.76
CA MET A 135 -9.08 5.62 21.58
C MET A 135 -9.34 4.34 20.78
N GLY A 136 -9.80 4.48 19.54
CA GLY A 136 -10.23 3.38 18.68
C GLY A 136 -9.10 2.73 17.90
N VAL A 137 -8.04 3.48 17.59
CA VAL A 137 -6.94 3.02 16.72
C VAL A 137 -5.59 3.13 17.45
N LEU A 138 -5.14 4.34 17.80
CA LEU A 138 -3.77 4.57 18.26
C LEU A 138 -3.43 3.82 19.55
N ARG A 139 -4.27 3.92 20.58
CA ARG A 139 -4.06 3.19 21.85
C ARG A 139 -4.01 1.67 21.69
N ARG A 140 -4.70 1.13 20.68
CA ARG A 140 -4.70 -0.31 20.39
C ARG A 140 -3.43 -0.74 19.66
N LEU A 141 -2.85 0.16 18.87
CA LEU A 141 -1.60 -0.05 18.15
C LEU A 141 -0.36 0.27 18.98
N GLU A 142 -0.49 1.03 20.07
CA GLU A 142 0.62 1.43 20.95
C GLU A 142 1.53 0.27 21.39
N PRO A 143 1.01 -0.90 21.82
CA PRO A 143 1.87 -2.05 22.18
C PRO A 143 2.73 -2.57 21.02
N TYR A 144 2.35 -2.25 19.78
CA TYR A 144 3.01 -2.66 18.55
C TYR A 144 3.67 -1.50 17.82
N ARG A 145 3.86 -0.34 18.47
CA ARG A 145 4.34 0.92 17.85
C ARG A 145 5.53 0.72 16.90
N LYS A 146 6.52 -0.11 17.29
CA LYS A 146 7.71 -0.41 16.49
C LYS A 146 7.44 -1.11 15.16
N LYS A 147 6.33 -1.85 15.06
CA LYS A 147 5.86 -2.56 13.86
C LYS A 147 4.80 -1.76 13.09
N VAL A 148 4.52 -0.51 13.46
CA VAL A 148 3.58 0.35 12.73
C VAL A 148 4.36 1.25 11.79
N GLY A 149 4.20 0.98 10.50
CA GLY A 149 4.61 1.82 9.40
C GLY A 149 3.79 3.11 9.39
N THR A 150 2.82 3.23 8.49
CA THR A 150 2.00 4.44 8.38
C THR A 150 0.52 4.18 8.65
N LEU A 151 -0.18 5.21 9.11
CA LEU A 151 -1.63 5.25 9.23
C LEU A 151 -2.19 6.05 8.06
N ILE A 152 -2.96 5.39 7.20
CA ILE A 152 -3.44 5.94 5.95
C ILE A 152 -4.89 6.37 6.10
N PHE A 153 -5.13 7.68 6.07
CA PHE A 153 -6.46 8.26 5.93
C PHE A 153 -6.86 8.23 4.46
N GLU A 154 -7.49 7.13 4.06
CA GLU A 154 -8.07 7.01 2.72
C GLU A 154 -9.47 7.62 2.70
N PHE A 155 -9.61 8.72 1.98
CA PHE A 155 -10.88 9.38 1.72
C PHE A 155 -11.43 8.92 0.37
N SER A 156 -12.68 8.44 0.40
CA SER A 156 -13.43 8.16 -0.82
C SER A 156 -13.68 9.45 -1.60
N HIS A 157 -14.12 9.31 -2.86
CA HIS A 157 -14.43 10.47 -3.69
C HIS A 157 -15.59 11.27 -3.06
N PHE A 158 -15.31 12.52 -2.68
CA PHE A 158 -16.34 13.43 -2.18
C PHE A 158 -17.12 14.06 -3.32
N HIS A 159 -18.43 14.20 -3.13
CA HIS A 159 -19.32 14.87 -4.05
C HIS A 159 -19.62 16.32 -3.63
N PRO A 160 -20.09 17.20 -4.54
CA PRO A 160 -20.41 18.60 -4.20
C PRO A 160 -21.39 18.79 -3.04
N GLY A 161 -22.25 17.80 -2.76
CA GLY A 161 -23.15 17.82 -1.61
C GLY A 161 -22.47 17.55 -0.26
N GLU A 162 -21.24 17.05 -0.27
CA GLU A 162 -20.41 16.83 0.92
C GLU A 162 -19.39 17.96 1.11
N TYR A 163 -18.71 18.34 0.02
CA TYR A 163 -17.84 19.51 -0.02
C TYR A 163 -18.07 20.24 -1.34
N GLU A 164 -18.56 21.47 -1.25
CA GLU A 164 -18.77 22.30 -2.44
C GLU A 164 -17.43 22.66 -3.10
N HIS A 165 -16.40 22.94 -2.29
CA HIS A 165 -15.06 23.28 -2.75
C HIS A 165 -14.00 22.46 -2.02
N GLY A 166 -12.91 22.10 -2.73
CA GLY A 166 -11.79 21.36 -2.12
C GLY A 166 -11.14 22.08 -0.93
N ARG A 167 -11.13 23.43 -0.93
CA ARG A 167 -10.63 24.23 0.21
C ARG A 167 -11.38 23.97 1.51
N ASP A 168 -12.68 23.63 1.42
CA ASP A 168 -13.51 23.37 2.59
C ASP A 168 -13.08 22.04 3.25
N PHE A 169 -12.71 21.04 2.42
CA PHE A 169 -12.09 19.80 2.89
C PHE A 169 -10.70 20.04 3.49
N VAL A 170 -9.87 20.87 2.85
CA VAL A 170 -8.54 21.22 3.38
C VAL A 170 -8.67 21.86 4.76
N ALA A 171 -9.62 22.77 4.97
CA ALA A 171 -9.83 23.43 6.26
C ALA A 171 -10.30 22.47 7.36
N ASP A 172 -11.20 21.53 7.05
CA ASP A 172 -11.64 20.52 8.02
C ASP A 172 -10.52 19.51 8.34
N LEU A 173 -9.72 19.12 7.34
CA LEU A 173 -8.57 18.25 7.50
C LEU A 173 -7.46 18.93 8.33
N ASP A 174 -7.17 20.21 8.08
CA ASP A 174 -6.19 21.01 8.85
C ASP A 174 -6.54 21.04 10.35
N ARG A 175 -7.80 21.34 10.66
CA ARG A 175 -8.31 21.34 12.04
C ARG A 175 -8.17 19.96 12.69
N PHE A 176 -8.45 18.90 11.94
CA PHE A 176 -8.31 17.52 12.44
C PHE A 176 -6.85 17.17 12.71
N LEU A 177 -5.96 17.41 11.75
CA LEU A 177 -4.54 17.07 11.85
C LEU A 177 -3.84 17.83 12.99
N SER A 178 -4.22 19.09 13.23
CA SER A 178 -3.69 19.89 14.35
C SER A 178 -3.96 19.31 15.76
N GLN A 179 -4.90 18.36 15.87
CA GLN A 179 -5.29 17.73 17.13
C GLN A 179 -4.73 16.31 17.28
N LEU A 180 -4.03 15.79 16.26
CA LEU A 180 -3.50 14.43 16.32
C LEU A 180 -2.23 14.36 17.17
N PRO A 181 -2.04 13.26 17.92
CA PRO A 181 -0.82 13.09 18.69
C PRO A 181 0.40 12.93 17.78
N GLU A 182 1.50 13.55 18.17
CA GLU A 182 2.78 13.39 17.50
C GLU A 182 3.32 11.96 17.63
N GLY A 183 4.40 11.69 16.89
CA GLY A 183 5.13 10.44 17.00
C GLY A 183 4.42 9.28 16.31
N TRP A 184 3.50 9.53 15.38
CA TRP A 184 2.96 8.56 14.40
C TRP A 184 3.23 9.06 12.99
N ARG A 185 3.39 8.13 12.03
CA ARG A 185 3.45 8.48 10.61
C ARG A 185 2.04 8.44 10.03
N TYR A 186 1.50 9.63 9.75
CA TYR A 186 0.19 9.79 9.12
C TYR A 186 0.35 10.08 7.64
N ALA A 187 -0.51 9.49 6.82
CA ALA A 187 -0.55 9.77 5.39
C ALA A 187 -2.00 9.93 4.93
N VAL A 188 -2.22 10.81 3.95
CA VAL A 188 -3.55 11.12 3.41
C VAL A 188 -3.64 10.67 1.96
N GLU A 189 -4.64 9.84 1.67
CA GLU A 189 -5.01 9.43 0.31
C GLU A 189 -6.37 10.04 -0.04
N ILE A 190 -6.41 10.91 -1.05
CA ILE A 190 -7.66 11.47 -1.58
C ILE A 190 -8.00 10.87 -2.95
N ARG A 191 -9.30 10.82 -3.26
CA ARG A 191 -9.84 10.34 -4.55
C ARG A 191 -10.52 11.44 -5.38
N ASN A 192 -10.19 12.69 -5.07
CA ASN A 192 -10.62 13.88 -5.80
C ASN A 192 -9.39 14.48 -6.50
N GLY A 193 -9.07 14.01 -7.71
CA GLY A 193 -7.84 14.43 -8.42
C GLY A 193 -7.77 15.93 -8.68
N ASN A 194 -8.92 16.58 -8.86
CA ASN A 194 -9.04 18.03 -9.00
C ASN A 194 -8.79 18.83 -7.71
N TRP A 195 -8.44 18.18 -6.60
CA TRP A 195 -8.06 18.84 -5.34
C TRP A 195 -6.56 18.80 -5.08
N LEU A 196 -5.77 18.20 -5.98
CA LEU A 196 -4.31 18.16 -5.91
C LEU A 196 -3.73 19.54 -6.25
N HIS A 197 -3.82 20.47 -5.31
CA HIS A 197 -3.35 21.84 -5.42
C HIS A 197 -2.31 22.17 -4.34
N PRO A 198 -1.45 23.18 -4.54
CA PRO A 198 -0.41 23.55 -3.58
C PRO A 198 -0.91 23.79 -2.15
N GLU A 199 -2.13 24.31 -1.97
CA GLU A 199 -2.74 24.53 -0.65
C GLU A 199 -2.90 23.22 0.14
N TYR A 200 -3.41 22.17 -0.50
CA TYR A 200 -3.55 20.84 0.11
C TYR A 200 -2.19 20.27 0.52
N PHE A 201 -1.20 20.30 -0.38
CA PHE A 201 0.13 19.76 -0.10
C PHE A 201 0.88 20.55 0.99
N SER A 202 0.73 21.88 0.98
CA SER A 202 1.33 22.76 2.01
C SER A 202 0.74 22.49 3.38
N MET A 203 -0.59 22.31 3.45
CA MET A 203 -1.28 21.94 4.68
C MET A 203 -0.74 20.60 5.22
N LEU A 204 -0.65 19.55 4.41
CA LEU A 204 -0.09 18.27 4.84
C LEU A 204 1.36 18.40 5.36
N SER A 205 2.18 19.14 4.62
CA SER A 205 3.59 19.37 4.97
C SER A 205 3.73 20.09 6.32
N SER A 206 2.84 21.04 6.62
CA SER A 206 2.85 21.78 7.90
C SER A 206 2.55 20.88 9.12
N HIS A 207 1.88 19.74 8.92
CA HIS A 207 1.59 18.75 9.94
C HIS A 207 2.55 17.54 9.93
N GLY A 208 3.57 17.54 9.07
CA GLY A 208 4.44 16.37 8.89
C GLY A 208 3.71 15.12 8.36
N VAL A 209 2.62 15.33 7.62
CA VAL A 209 1.77 14.27 7.03
C VAL A 209 2.18 14.05 5.57
N ALA A 210 2.29 12.80 5.16
CA ALA A 210 2.62 12.46 3.77
C ALA A 210 1.38 12.44 2.87
N HIS A 211 1.52 12.91 1.64
CA HIS A 211 0.56 12.58 0.57
C HIS A 211 0.78 11.15 0.10
N VAL A 212 -0.31 10.39 -0.09
CA VAL A 212 -0.25 9.07 -0.70
C VAL A 212 -0.42 9.19 -2.21
N TYR A 213 0.66 8.87 -2.94
CA TYR A 213 0.61 8.71 -4.39
C TYR A 213 -0.18 7.45 -4.74
N ASN A 214 -1.42 7.60 -5.21
CA ASN A 214 -2.29 6.45 -5.47
C ASN A 214 -2.63 6.32 -6.96
N GLN A 215 -2.45 5.11 -7.50
CA GLN A 215 -2.91 4.72 -8.83
C GLN A 215 -4.33 4.17 -8.68
N TRP A 216 -5.33 4.99 -9.02
CA TRP A 216 -6.75 4.69 -8.78
C TRP A 216 -7.65 5.20 -9.91
N THR A 217 -8.86 4.64 -10.01
CA THR A 217 -9.85 4.89 -11.07
C THR A 217 -10.01 6.35 -11.49
N ARG A 218 -10.13 7.28 -10.52
CA ARG A 218 -10.43 8.70 -10.79
C ARG A 218 -9.27 9.63 -10.45
N MET A 219 -8.10 9.07 -10.22
CA MET A 219 -6.91 9.85 -9.91
C MET A 219 -6.04 9.99 -11.15
N PRO A 220 -5.36 11.14 -11.32
CA PRO A 220 -4.32 11.25 -12.34
C PRO A 220 -3.25 10.19 -12.07
N PRO A 221 -2.55 9.70 -13.11
CA PRO A 221 -1.43 8.76 -12.94
C PRO A 221 -0.41 9.27 -11.91
N VAL A 222 0.26 8.34 -11.23
CA VAL A 222 1.24 8.71 -10.19
C VAL A 222 2.34 9.64 -10.73
N LEU A 223 2.79 9.47 -11.98
CA LEU A 223 3.79 10.36 -12.59
C LEU A 223 3.32 11.82 -12.68
N GLU A 224 2.04 12.04 -12.98
CA GLU A 224 1.44 13.37 -13.01
C GLU A 224 1.35 13.94 -11.59
N GLN A 225 0.92 13.14 -10.60
CA GLN A 225 0.90 13.55 -9.19
C GLN A 225 2.29 13.98 -8.70
N MET A 226 3.34 13.22 -9.04
CA MET A 226 4.73 13.55 -8.69
C MET A 226 5.21 14.84 -9.36
N SER A 227 4.67 15.20 -10.52
CA SER A 227 5.01 16.45 -11.19
C SER A 227 4.42 17.67 -10.49
N VAL A 228 3.27 17.51 -9.83
CA VAL A 228 2.62 18.58 -9.05
C VAL A 228 3.20 18.66 -7.63
N HIS A 229 3.44 17.51 -7.00
CA HIS A 229 4.02 17.40 -5.66
C HIS A 229 5.17 16.38 -5.68
N PRO A 230 6.42 16.83 -5.85
CA PRO A 230 7.59 15.95 -5.88
C PRO A 230 7.77 15.16 -4.58
N PRO A 231 8.22 13.89 -4.62
CA PRO A 231 8.41 13.07 -3.42
C PRO A 231 9.34 13.68 -2.36
N GLU A 232 10.30 14.52 -2.77
CA GLU A 232 11.20 15.28 -1.91
C GLU A 232 10.44 16.19 -0.93
N ALA A 233 9.28 16.71 -1.35
CA ALA A 233 8.46 17.60 -0.53
C ALA A 233 7.66 16.86 0.54
N ASN A 234 7.58 15.51 0.48
CA ASN A 234 6.97 14.74 1.55
C ASN A 234 7.97 14.45 2.68
N PRO A 235 7.49 14.43 3.94
CA PRO A 235 8.30 14.03 5.09
C PRO A 235 8.78 12.56 4.99
N PHE A 236 7.98 11.71 4.35
CA PHE A 236 8.29 10.32 4.01
C PHE A 236 7.43 9.88 2.82
N VAL A 237 7.80 8.81 2.12
CA VAL A 237 7.13 8.42 0.87
C VAL A 237 6.04 7.38 1.12
N VAL A 238 4.86 7.56 0.53
CA VAL A 238 3.80 6.52 0.52
C VAL A 238 3.21 6.40 -0.88
N GLY A 239 3.16 5.18 -1.41
CA GLY A 239 2.60 4.87 -2.72
C GLY A 239 1.66 3.66 -2.66
N ARG A 240 0.50 3.77 -3.31
CA ARG A 240 -0.49 2.69 -3.43
C ARG A 240 -0.91 2.49 -4.88
N PHE A 241 -0.43 1.41 -5.49
CA PHE A 241 -0.63 1.08 -6.88
C PHE A 241 -1.75 0.06 -7.00
N LEU A 242 -2.99 0.51 -7.20
CA LEU A 242 -4.19 -0.32 -6.98
C LEU A 242 -4.94 -0.68 -8.26
N LEU A 243 -5.12 0.28 -9.18
CA LEU A 243 -5.89 0.12 -10.41
C LEU A 243 -5.30 0.98 -11.51
N THR A 244 -5.37 0.55 -12.76
CA THR A 244 -5.14 1.47 -13.89
C THR A 244 -6.21 2.59 -13.88
N PRO A 245 -5.84 3.87 -14.07
CA PRO A 245 -6.79 4.98 -14.14
C PRO A 245 -7.92 4.71 -15.13
N GLY A 246 -9.13 5.11 -14.78
CA GLY A 246 -10.37 4.82 -15.53
C GLY A 246 -10.97 3.43 -15.28
N ARG A 247 -10.23 2.48 -14.68
CA ARG A 247 -10.74 1.12 -14.41
C ARG A 247 -11.58 1.07 -13.14
N SER A 248 -12.75 0.44 -13.22
CA SER A 248 -13.55 0.11 -12.03
C SER A 248 -12.91 -1.00 -11.21
N HIS A 249 -12.90 -0.85 -9.89
CA HIS A 249 -12.45 -1.88 -8.95
C HIS A 249 -13.19 -3.21 -9.14
N ASP A 250 -14.53 -3.18 -9.24
CA ASP A 250 -15.33 -4.39 -9.32
C ASP A 250 -15.08 -5.15 -10.63
N TRP A 251 -14.88 -4.40 -11.72
CA TRP A 251 -14.48 -4.98 -12.99
C TRP A 251 -13.09 -5.64 -12.88
N ALA A 252 -12.12 -4.95 -12.30
CA ALA A 252 -10.76 -5.49 -12.15
C ALA A 252 -10.77 -6.80 -11.33
N LYS A 253 -11.53 -6.82 -10.24
CA LYS A 253 -11.73 -8.00 -9.41
C LYS A 253 -12.32 -9.16 -10.21
N GLU A 254 -13.42 -8.92 -10.92
CA GLU A 254 -14.08 -9.95 -11.73
C GLU A 254 -13.14 -10.52 -12.81
N GLN A 255 -12.35 -9.68 -13.48
CA GLN A 255 -11.49 -10.12 -14.58
C GLN A 255 -10.20 -10.79 -14.11
N PHE A 256 -9.64 -10.36 -12.98
CA PHE A 256 -8.30 -10.75 -12.58
C PHE A 256 -8.26 -11.82 -11.48
N GLU A 257 -9.34 -12.01 -10.73
CA GLU A 257 -9.45 -13.18 -9.85
C GLU A 257 -9.18 -14.49 -10.64
N PRO A 258 -8.52 -15.49 -10.03
CA PRO A 258 -8.12 -15.56 -8.63
C PRO A 258 -6.72 -14.99 -8.35
N TYR A 259 -6.17 -14.16 -9.24
CA TYR A 259 -4.86 -13.48 -9.10
C TYR A 259 -3.61 -14.38 -9.12
N HIS A 260 -3.66 -15.49 -9.87
CA HIS A 260 -2.56 -16.45 -9.97
C HIS A 260 -1.52 -16.10 -11.04
N GLN A 261 -1.79 -15.13 -11.89
CA GLN A 261 -0.91 -14.74 -12.98
C GLN A 261 -1.11 -13.28 -13.37
N LEU A 262 -0.08 -12.69 -13.97
CA LEU A 262 -0.16 -11.39 -14.61
C LEU A 262 -1.17 -11.45 -15.77
N ARG A 263 -2.02 -10.44 -15.88
CA ARG A 263 -3.07 -10.31 -16.91
C ARG A 263 -2.73 -9.25 -17.94
N GLU A 264 -2.04 -8.20 -17.50
CA GLU A 264 -1.67 -7.06 -18.32
C GLU A 264 -0.49 -6.31 -17.68
N ILE A 265 0.02 -5.29 -18.37
CA ILE A 265 1.11 -4.46 -17.90
C ILE A 265 0.67 -2.99 -17.98
N ASP A 266 0.79 -2.28 -16.87
CA ASP A 266 0.64 -0.83 -16.77
C ASP A 266 2.05 -0.21 -16.70
N PRO A 267 2.66 0.15 -17.85
CA PRO A 267 4.05 0.60 -17.90
C PRO A 267 4.25 1.93 -17.16
N GLU A 268 3.22 2.78 -17.12
CA GLU A 268 3.27 4.07 -16.44
C GLU A 268 3.28 3.88 -14.92
N ALA A 269 2.43 3.00 -14.39
CA ALA A 269 2.43 2.64 -12.98
C ALA A 269 3.77 2.01 -12.55
N ARG A 270 4.33 1.12 -13.37
CA ARG A 270 5.64 0.49 -13.11
C ARG A 270 6.78 1.51 -13.10
N GLU A 271 6.84 2.42 -14.08
CA GLU A 271 7.82 3.51 -14.10
C GLU A 271 7.69 4.39 -12.87
N ALA A 272 6.47 4.71 -12.45
CA ALA A 272 6.24 5.53 -11.27
C ALA A 272 6.69 4.84 -9.98
N LEU A 273 6.41 3.54 -9.82
CA LEU A 273 6.92 2.74 -8.70
C LEU A 273 8.46 2.73 -8.70
N CYS A 274 9.09 2.53 -9.86
CA CYS A 274 10.53 2.59 -10.02
C CYS A 274 11.11 3.95 -9.62
N ARG A 275 10.47 5.07 -10.00
CA ARG A 275 10.90 6.42 -9.60
C ARG A 275 10.77 6.67 -8.11
N LEU A 276 9.71 6.19 -7.46
CA LEU A 276 9.57 6.32 -6.00
C LEU A 276 10.63 5.51 -5.25
N ILE A 277 10.93 4.29 -5.71
CA ILE A 277 12.03 3.46 -5.19
C ILE A 277 13.36 4.18 -5.36
N SER A 278 13.66 4.63 -6.59
CA SER A 278 14.92 5.32 -6.92
C SER A 278 15.08 6.62 -6.13
N HIS A 279 14.00 7.39 -5.96
CA HIS A 279 14.01 8.59 -5.14
C HIS A 279 14.40 8.26 -3.69
N GLN A 280 13.73 7.30 -3.06
CA GLN A 280 14.01 6.94 -1.67
C GLN A 280 15.43 6.40 -1.49
N MET A 281 15.95 5.60 -2.43
CA MET A 281 17.34 5.12 -2.38
C MET A 281 18.37 6.27 -2.38
N ASN A 282 18.03 7.41 -2.99
CA ASN A 282 18.89 8.58 -3.09
C ASN A 282 18.60 9.65 -2.03
N ARG A 283 17.64 9.44 -1.12
CA ARG A 283 17.40 10.39 -0.04
C ARG A 283 18.61 10.41 0.89
N SER A 284 19.04 11.62 1.25
CA SER A 284 20.19 11.83 2.14
C SER A 284 19.86 11.59 3.62
N ASP A 285 18.58 11.58 3.99
CA ASP A 285 18.12 11.31 5.34
C ASP A 285 18.03 9.79 5.57
N PRO A 286 18.92 9.20 6.40
CA PRO A 286 18.94 7.76 6.66
C PRO A 286 17.72 7.28 7.46
N GLU A 287 16.99 8.17 8.15
CA GLU A 287 15.79 7.82 8.91
C GLU A 287 14.51 7.92 8.06
N SER A 288 14.62 8.43 6.83
CA SER A 288 13.49 8.50 5.90
C SER A 288 13.03 7.11 5.50
N MET A 289 11.72 6.92 5.47
CA MET A 289 11.09 5.65 5.10
C MET A 289 10.21 5.81 3.86
N ALA A 290 10.07 4.74 3.07
CA ALA A 290 9.07 4.65 2.02
C ALA A 290 8.13 3.46 2.24
N PHE A 291 6.83 3.63 2.04
CA PHE A 291 5.82 2.58 2.13
C PHE A 291 5.12 2.43 0.78
N LEU A 292 5.49 1.39 0.04
CA LEU A 292 5.05 1.19 -1.34
C LEU A 292 4.28 -0.11 -1.44
N TYR A 293 3.01 -0.02 -1.86
CA TYR A 293 2.09 -1.16 -1.89
C TYR A 293 1.48 -1.36 -3.27
N VAL A 294 1.52 -2.60 -3.75
CA VAL A 294 0.90 -3.00 -5.02
C VAL A 294 -0.33 -3.88 -4.76
N GLY A 295 -1.46 -3.55 -5.37
CA GLY A 295 -2.69 -4.33 -5.36
C GLY A 295 -2.76 -5.29 -6.54
N ASN A 296 -3.47 -6.41 -6.38
CA ASN A 296 -3.63 -7.38 -7.48
C ASN A 296 -4.50 -6.81 -8.60
N GLU A 297 -5.41 -5.89 -8.29
CA GLU A 297 -6.35 -5.29 -9.23
C GLU A 297 -5.67 -4.37 -10.26
N LEU A 298 -4.38 -4.05 -10.07
CA LEU A 298 -3.59 -3.26 -11.01
C LEU A 298 -3.31 -4.05 -12.28
N GLU A 299 -2.69 -5.23 -12.16
CA GLU A 299 -2.21 -6.02 -13.31
C GLU A 299 -2.60 -7.52 -13.24
N GLY A 300 -3.38 -7.89 -12.23
CA GLY A 300 -3.86 -9.24 -11.98
C GLY A 300 -2.95 -10.12 -11.12
N ASN A 301 -1.71 -9.70 -10.82
CA ASN A 301 -0.87 -10.35 -9.83
C ASN A 301 0.21 -9.39 -9.31
N ALA A 302 0.06 -8.91 -8.08
CA ALA A 302 0.96 -7.94 -7.48
C ALA A 302 2.39 -8.48 -7.28
N LEU A 303 2.55 -9.80 -7.07
CA LEU A 303 3.87 -10.42 -6.89
C LEU A 303 4.70 -10.31 -8.16
N HIS A 304 4.09 -10.61 -9.31
CA HIS A 304 4.73 -10.46 -10.62
C HIS A 304 4.98 -8.99 -10.97
N THR A 305 4.05 -8.08 -10.67
CA THR A 305 4.28 -6.63 -10.84
C THR A 305 5.52 -6.18 -10.08
N ILE A 306 5.63 -6.54 -8.80
CA ILE A 306 6.77 -6.17 -7.96
C ILE A 306 8.06 -6.82 -8.48
N SER A 307 8.02 -8.12 -8.79
CA SER A 307 9.16 -8.86 -9.32
C SER A 307 9.71 -8.22 -10.58
N ASP A 308 8.85 -7.95 -11.56
CA ASP A 308 9.26 -7.39 -12.85
C ASP A 308 9.81 -5.96 -12.70
N VAL A 309 9.24 -5.14 -11.81
CA VAL A 309 9.77 -3.78 -11.54
C VAL A 309 11.16 -3.84 -10.93
N LEU A 310 11.36 -4.73 -9.95
CA LEU A 310 12.66 -4.91 -9.31
C LEU A 310 13.70 -5.45 -10.29
N GLU A 311 13.38 -6.53 -11.02
CA GLU A 311 14.32 -7.23 -11.91
C GLU A 311 14.61 -6.50 -13.21
N GLY A 312 13.67 -5.70 -13.71
CA GLY A 312 13.88 -4.88 -14.91
C GLY A 312 14.36 -3.49 -14.54
N GLN A 313 13.41 -2.58 -14.36
CA GLN A 313 13.70 -1.14 -14.36
C GLN A 313 14.58 -0.68 -13.20
N VAL A 314 14.44 -1.29 -12.01
CA VAL A 314 15.26 -0.90 -10.86
C VAL A 314 16.65 -1.53 -10.92
N ASP A 315 16.77 -2.82 -11.28
CA ASP A 315 18.06 -3.49 -11.45
C ASP A 315 18.90 -2.87 -12.57
N GLU A 316 18.31 -2.58 -13.72
CA GLU A 316 18.99 -1.90 -14.84
C GLU A 316 19.57 -0.54 -14.43
N ARG A 317 18.88 0.18 -13.53
CA ARG A 317 19.31 1.49 -13.04
C ARG A 317 20.34 1.41 -11.91
N MET A 318 20.23 0.40 -11.04
CA MET A 318 20.89 0.41 -9.73
C MET A 318 21.72 -0.85 -9.40
N GLY A 319 21.70 -1.90 -10.24
CA GLY A 319 22.45 -3.14 -10.03
C GLY A 319 22.02 -3.94 -8.80
N LEU A 320 20.72 -3.94 -8.49
CA LEU A 320 20.16 -4.60 -7.32
C LEU A 320 20.41 -6.12 -7.25
N PHE A 321 20.53 -6.83 -8.36
CA PHE A 321 20.71 -8.28 -8.36
C PHE A 321 22.14 -8.71 -8.70
N GLY A 322 23.07 -7.75 -8.86
CA GLY A 322 24.38 -7.99 -9.45
C GLY A 322 24.25 -8.31 -10.94
N LYS A 323 25.23 -7.91 -11.77
CA LYS A 323 25.18 -8.15 -13.22
C LYS A 323 24.90 -9.64 -13.50
N THR A 324 23.71 -9.94 -14.02
CA THR A 324 23.50 -11.18 -14.76
C THR A 324 24.47 -11.11 -15.94
N ALA A 325 25.39 -12.08 -16.03
CA ALA A 325 26.27 -12.17 -17.18
C ALA A 325 25.39 -12.26 -18.43
N SER A 326 25.47 -11.26 -19.30
CA SER A 326 24.81 -11.29 -20.60
C SER A 326 25.24 -12.57 -21.33
N PRO A 327 24.33 -13.35 -21.92
CA PRO A 327 24.70 -14.47 -22.76
C PRO A 327 25.14 -13.94 -24.14
N GLU A 328 26.31 -13.31 -24.19
CA GLU A 328 26.98 -12.99 -25.45
C GLU A 328 28.34 -13.69 -25.53
N GLU A 329 28.58 -14.28 -26.70
CA GLU A 329 29.88 -14.71 -27.25
C GLU A 329 30.51 -16.00 -26.70
N LYS A 330 29.87 -17.14 -26.99
CA LYS A 330 30.64 -18.31 -27.44
C LYS A 330 30.94 -18.17 -28.93
N GLN A 331 31.92 -17.34 -29.30
CA GLN A 331 32.63 -17.54 -30.55
C GLN A 331 33.47 -18.82 -30.42
N PRO A 332 33.32 -19.83 -31.30
CA PRO A 332 34.29 -20.89 -31.36
C PRO A 332 35.62 -20.33 -31.90
N PRO A 333 36.78 -20.71 -31.33
CA PRO A 333 38.06 -20.34 -31.89
C PRO A 333 38.15 -20.91 -33.30
N GLY A 334 38.50 -20.04 -34.25
CA GLY A 334 38.69 -20.41 -35.64
C GLY A 334 39.74 -21.52 -35.79
N ILE A 335 39.49 -22.38 -36.78
CA ILE A 335 40.49 -23.21 -37.44
C ILE A 335 40.37 -22.93 -38.93
#